data_AF-A0A655VS81-F1
#
_entry.id   AF-A0A655VS81-F1
#
_cell.length_a   1.000
_cell.length_b   1.000
_cell.length_c   1.000
_cell.angle_alpha   90.00
_cell.angle_beta   90.00
_cell.angle_gamma   90.00
#
_symmetry.space_group_name_H-M   'P 1'
#
loop_
_entity.id
_entity.type
_entity.pdbx_description
1 polymer ?
#
loop_
_entity_poly.entity_id
_entity_poly.type
_entity_poly.pdbx_seq_one_letter_code
_entity_poly.pdbx_strand_id
1 'polypeptide(L)'
;MRHIRNPIQLARDVLRHSDHVFLIGDGAEQFAFLQGHVYTEQDYFFTERRYEQLQNMKQQDRFALSEASYQSESAEQEPPSEYPDDKKFGTVGAVALDQQGNLAAATSTGGITNKRFGRVGDSPIIGAGTLAENGNVAISCTGMGEYFIRYAVAGDIAARMRYLKEDVHTACETVVQGELKSVGGEGGLIAIDAQGDLHFAMNSSGMYRAGIDRHGQFSVKIYADE
;
A
#
# COMPACT_ATOMS: atom_id res chain seq x y z
N MET A 1 10.99 1.98 -12.52
CA MET A 1 10.71 0.67 -13.14
C MET A 1 9.39 0.74 -13.88
N ARG A 2 9.38 0.22 -15.09
CA ARG A 2 8.35 0.28 -16.11
C ARG A 2 8.28 -1.06 -16.84
N HIS A 3 9.39 -1.73 -17.15
CA HIS A 3 9.41 -2.89 -18.06
C HIS A 3 9.43 -4.27 -17.38
N ILE A 4 9.01 -4.35 -16.11
CA ILE A 4 9.06 -5.59 -15.32
C ILE A 4 7.68 -5.90 -14.79
N ARG A 5 7.13 -7.05 -15.21
CA ARG A 5 5.78 -7.51 -14.87
C ARG A 5 5.48 -7.54 -13.38
N ASN A 6 6.43 -8.03 -12.57
CA ASN A 6 6.23 -8.28 -11.15
C ASN A 6 7.26 -7.49 -10.31
N PRO A 7 6.99 -6.22 -9.96
CA PRO A 7 7.88 -5.41 -9.14
C PRO A 7 8.28 -6.08 -7.82
N ILE A 8 7.37 -6.81 -7.19
CA ILE A 8 7.62 -7.47 -5.90
C ILE A 8 8.59 -8.66 -6.02
N GLN A 9 8.64 -9.34 -7.16
CA GLN A 9 9.64 -10.38 -7.42
C GLN A 9 11.02 -9.76 -7.57
N LEU A 10 11.12 -8.64 -8.29
CA LEU A 10 12.37 -7.90 -8.39
C LEU A 10 12.84 -7.38 -7.03
N ALA A 11 11.93 -6.85 -6.20
CA ALA A 11 12.26 -6.43 -4.84
C ALA A 11 12.82 -7.59 -3.99
N ARG A 12 12.28 -8.80 -4.16
CA ARG A 12 12.82 -10.01 -3.53
C ARG A 12 14.21 -10.37 -4.05
N ASP A 13 14.48 -10.18 -5.34
CA ASP A 13 15.81 -10.43 -5.90
C ASP A 13 16.82 -9.37 -5.45
N VAL A 14 16.43 -8.11 -5.28
CA VAL A 14 17.27 -7.08 -4.65
C VAL A 14 17.66 -7.52 -3.25
N LEU A 15 16.70 -7.99 -2.45
CA LEU A 15 16.94 -8.52 -1.11
C LEU A 15 17.88 -9.74 -1.08
N ARG A 16 17.82 -10.62 -2.10
CA ARG A 16 18.53 -11.91 -2.07
C ARG A 16 19.85 -11.91 -2.83
N HIS A 17 19.98 -11.07 -3.85
CA HIS A 17 21.06 -11.14 -4.83
C HIS A 17 21.77 -9.78 -5.01
N SER A 18 21.71 -8.90 -4.01
CA SER A 18 22.49 -7.66 -3.97
C SER A 18 22.86 -7.29 -2.53
N ASP A 19 23.86 -6.41 -2.37
CA ASP A 19 24.23 -5.81 -1.07
C ASP A 19 23.41 -4.54 -0.76
N HIS A 20 22.29 -4.34 -1.46
CA HIS A 20 21.48 -3.12 -1.41
C HIS A 20 20.06 -3.42 -0.95
N VAL A 21 19.46 -2.44 -0.29
CA VAL A 21 18.04 -2.51 0.14
C VAL A 21 17.11 -1.96 -0.95
N PHE A 22 17.60 -1.05 -1.79
CA PHE A 22 16.74 -0.23 -2.64
C PHE A 22 17.41 0.12 -3.96
N LEU A 23 16.74 -0.19 -5.08
CA LEU A 23 17.14 0.23 -6.43
C LEU A 23 15.98 0.96 -7.12
N ILE A 24 16.31 1.96 -7.94
CA ILE A 24 15.32 2.79 -8.63
C ILE A 24 15.63 2.95 -10.12
N GLY A 25 14.63 3.39 -10.88
CA GLY A 25 14.80 3.82 -12.27
C GLY A 25 15.39 2.73 -13.17
N ASP A 26 16.28 3.16 -14.07
CA ASP A 26 16.91 2.31 -15.08
C ASP A 26 17.90 1.31 -14.46
N GLY A 27 18.57 1.70 -13.36
CA GLY A 27 19.48 0.80 -12.64
C GLY A 27 18.76 -0.41 -12.04
N ALA A 28 17.53 -0.23 -11.55
CA ALA A 28 16.70 -1.34 -11.10
C ALA A 28 16.32 -2.30 -12.24
N GLU A 29 16.04 -1.78 -13.44
CA GLU A 29 15.72 -2.61 -14.60
C GLU A 29 16.95 -3.34 -15.14
N GLN A 30 18.09 -2.68 -15.20
CA GLN A 30 19.35 -3.32 -15.55
C GLN A 30 19.63 -4.49 -14.61
N PHE A 31 19.46 -4.30 -13.30
CA PHE A 31 19.57 -5.39 -12.33
C PHE A 31 18.53 -6.50 -12.60
N ALA A 32 17.28 -6.15 -12.88
CA ALA A 32 16.24 -7.13 -13.20
C ALA A 32 16.62 -8.03 -14.39
N PHE A 33 17.18 -7.46 -15.46
CA PHE A 33 17.61 -8.23 -16.62
C PHE A 33 18.82 -9.13 -16.32
N LEU A 34 19.74 -8.69 -15.45
CA LEU A 34 20.82 -9.56 -14.96
C LEU A 34 20.29 -10.75 -14.14
N GLN A 35 19.17 -10.57 -13.45
CA GLN A 35 18.48 -11.63 -12.72
C GLN A 35 17.54 -12.48 -13.60
N GLY A 36 17.49 -12.21 -14.91
CA GLY A 36 16.70 -13.01 -15.87
C GLY A 36 15.21 -12.64 -15.94
N HIS A 37 14.80 -11.47 -15.44
CA HIS A 37 13.44 -10.98 -15.66
C HIS A 37 13.19 -10.70 -17.14
N VAL A 38 11.99 -11.04 -17.61
CA VAL A 38 11.60 -10.81 -19.01
C VAL A 38 11.14 -9.38 -19.20
N TYR A 39 11.68 -8.72 -20.22
CA TYR A 39 11.22 -7.41 -20.64
C TYR A 39 9.72 -7.46 -20.99
N THR A 40 8.95 -6.58 -20.36
CA THR A 40 7.50 -6.48 -20.52
C THR A 40 7.17 -5.12 -21.13
N GLU A 41 6.51 -5.14 -22.29
CA GLU A 41 6.01 -3.92 -22.92
C GLU A 41 4.95 -3.21 -22.06
N GLN A 42 4.82 -1.90 -22.21
CA GLN A 42 3.94 -1.09 -21.36
C GLN A 42 2.44 -1.38 -21.58
N ASP A 43 2.08 -1.86 -22.76
CA ASP A 43 0.71 -2.22 -23.13
C ASP A 43 0.15 -3.33 -22.22
N TYR A 44 1.00 -4.21 -21.68
CA TYR A 44 0.62 -5.20 -20.69
C TYR A 44 -0.04 -4.60 -19.44
N PHE A 45 0.41 -3.41 -19.00
CA PHE A 45 -0.14 -2.73 -17.81
C PHE A 45 -1.29 -1.79 -18.13
N PHE A 46 -1.56 -1.57 -19.41
CA PHE A 46 -2.63 -0.69 -19.86
C PHE A 46 -4.01 -1.35 -19.63
N THR A 47 -4.95 -0.56 -19.12
CA THR A 47 -6.37 -0.92 -19.14
C THR A 47 -7.17 0.30 -19.53
N GLU A 48 -8.22 0.11 -20.33
CA GLU A 48 -9.09 1.20 -20.79
C GLU A 48 -9.63 2.00 -19.60
N ARG A 49 -10.12 1.30 -18.57
CA ARG A 49 -10.60 1.88 -17.31
C ARG A 49 -9.60 2.85 -16.66
N ARG A 50 -8.32 2.47 -16.52
CA ARG A 50 -7.31 3.35 -15.90
C ARG A 50 -6.89 4.49 -16.83
N TYR A 51 -6.99 4.30 -18.14
CA TYR A 51 -6.75 5.34 -19.12
C TYR A 51 -7.84 6.41 -19.09
N GLU A 52 -9.12 6.03 -19.06
CA GLU A 52 -10.26 6.95 -18.93
C GLU A 52 -10.16 7.78 -17.64
N GLN A 53 -9.83 7.15 -16.51
CA GLN A 53 -9.56 7.86 -15.25
C GLN A 53 -8.47 8.93 -15.40
N LEU A 54 -7.38 8.61 -16.12
CA LEU A 54 -6.31 9.58 -16.37
C LEU A 54 -6.79 10.74 -17.24
N GLN A 55 -7.59 10.48 -18.28
CA GLN A 55 -8.12 11.54 -19.16
C GLN A 55 -9.04 12.49 -18.38
N ASN A 56 -9.96 11.95 -17.57
CA ASN A 56 -10.87 12.75 -16.76
C ASN A 56 -10.12 13.65 -15.78
N MET A 57 -9.09 13.11 -15.10
CA MET A 57 -8.29 13.89 -14.16
C MET A 57 -7.44 14.98 -14.82
N LYS A 58 -6.93 14.74 -16.04
CA LYS A 58 -6.19 15.75 -16.80
C LYS A 58 -7.07 16.93 -17.22
N GLN A 59 -8.33 16.67 -17.58
CA GLN A 59 -9.28 17.73 -17.92
C GLN A 59 -9.57 18.66 -16.74
N GLN A 60 -9.49 18.13 -15.51
CA GLN A 60 -9.76 18.87 -14.29
C GLN A 60 -8.49 19.50 -13.65
N ASP A 61 -7.29 19.25 -14.21
CA ASP A 61 -5.98 19.61 -13.63
C ASP A 61 -5.79 19.11 -12.17
N ARG A 62 -6.27 17.90 -11.88
CA ARG A 62 -6.27 17.29 -10.52
C ARG A 62 -5.29 16.13 -10.37
N PHE A 63 -4.92 15.87 -9.12
CA PHE A 63 -4.17 14.68 -8.69
C PHE A 63 -5.01 13.86 -7.70
N ALA A 64 -4.92 12.53 -7.78
CA ALA A 64 -5.71 11.60 -6.96
C ALA A 64 -5.01 11.44 -5.61
N LEU A 65 -5.04 12.51 -4.82
CA LEU A 65 -4.40 12.51 -3.52
C LEU A 65 -5.32 11.90 -2.46
N SER A 66 -6.64 12.08 -2.50
CA SER A 66 -7.58 11.53 -1.50
C SER A 66 -8.92 11.07 -2.09
N GLU A 67 -9.73 10.28 -1.38
CA GLU A 67 -11.10 9.97 -1.81
C GLU A 67 -11.94 11.25 -1.91
N ALA A 68 -11.72 12.20 -0.99
CA ALA A 68 -12.34 13.52 -1.02
C ALA A 68 -11.96 14.34 -2.27
N SER A 69 -10.79 14.10 -2.86
CA SER A 69 -10.41 14.69 -4.15
C SER A 69 -11.20 14.13 -5.34
N TYR A 70 -12.13 13.20 -5.12
CA TYR A 70 -13.14 12.78 -6.08
C TYR A 70 -14.57 13.23 -5.69
N GLN A 71 -14.73 14.05 -4.66
CA GLN A 71 -16.02 14.52 -4.12
C GLN A 71 -16.17 16.05 -4.15
N SER A 72 -15.56 16.75 -5.12
CA SER A 72 -15.83 18.19 -5.30
C SER A 72 -17.31 18.44 -5.64
N GLU A 73 -17.84 19.63 -5.37
CA GLU A 73 -19.24 20.06 -5.66
C GLU A 73 -19.70 19.83 -7.12
N SER A 74 -18.77 19.57 -8.05
CA SER A 74 -19.04 19.12 -9.42
C SER A 74 -19.46 17.64 -9.54
N ALA A 75 -19.39 16.85 -8.47
CA ALA A 75 -19.71 15.41 -8.46
C ALA A 75 -21.20 15.12 -8.66
N GLU A 76 -22.08 16.11 -8.51
CA GLU A 76 -23.50 15.98 -8.86
C GLU A 76 -23.75 15.91 -10.37
N GLN A 77 -22.75 16.23 -11.20
CA GLN A 77 -22.83 16.23 -12.66
C GLN A 77 -21.97 15.15 -13.33
N GLU A 78 -21.19 14.37 -12.57
CA GLU A 78 -20.46 13.25 -13.15
C GLU A 78 -21.40 12.05 -13.33
N PRO A 79 -21.39 11.40 -14.51
CA PRO A 79 -22.12 10.15 -14.68
C PRO A 79 -21.64 9.16 -13.62
N PRO A 80 -22.53 8.33 -13.05
CA PRO A 80 -22.12 7.33 -12.08
C PRO A 80 -21.00 6.49 -12.70
N SER A 81 -19.87 6.43 -12.00
CA SER A 81 -18.79 5.53 -12.40
C SER A 81 -19.38 4.12 -12.51
N GLU A 82 -19.05 3.43 -13.61
CA GLU A 82 -19.39 2.02 -13.82
C GLU A 82 -18.82 1.14 -12.69
N TYR A 83 -17.77 1.62 -12.00
CA TYR A 83 -17.06 0.89 -10.97
C TYR A 83 -17.08 1.61 -9.60
N PRO A 84 -17.67 1.00 -8.56
CA PRO A 84 -17.82 1.63 -7.24
C PRO A 84 -16.50 1.94 -6.51
N ASP A 85 -15.36 1.47 -7.02
CA ASP A 85 -14.02 1.63 -6.47
C ASP A 85 -13.09 2.54 -7.27
N ASP A 86 -13.59 3.24 -8.28
CA ASP A 86 -12.78 4.17 -9.09
C ASP A 86 -12.10 5.27 -8.27
N LYS A 87 -12.63 5.56 -7.08
CA LYS A 87 -12.10 6.56 -6.14
C LYS A 87 -11.06 6.00 -5.16
N LYS A 88 -10.82 4.68 -5.15
CA LYS A 88 -9.97 3.98 -4.17
C LYS A 88 -8.52 3.83 -4.66
N PHE A 89 -7.60 3.72 -3.71
CA PHE A 89 -6.17 3.55 -3.97
C PHE A 89 -5.84 2.17 -4.59
N GLY A 90 -4.96 2.14 -5.59
CA GLY A 90 -4.55 0.91 -6.30
C GLY A 90 -3.35 0.17 -5.70
N THR A 91 -3.05 0.38 -4.42
CA THR A 91 -1.96 -0.32 -3.71
C THR A 91 -2.45 -1.66 -3.18
N VAL A 92 -1.61 -2.68 -3.31
CA VAL A 92 -1.85 -4.03 -2.78
C VAL A 92 -0.72 -4.45 -1.86
N GLY A 93 -1.00 -5.34 -0.92
CA GLY A 93 0.05 -5.95 -0.14
C GLY A 93 -0.42 -7.12 0.73
N ALA A 94 0.53 -7.75 1.38
CA ALA A 94 0.35 -8.96 2.17
C ALA A 94 1.28 -8.95 3.38
N VAL A 95 0.79 -9.52 4.49
CA VAL A 95 1.57 -9.80 5.69
C VAL A 95 1.34 -11.26 6.11
N ALA A 96 2.35 -11.90 6.68
CA ALA A 96 2.26 -13.30 7.10
C ALA A 96 3.17 -13.59 8.30
N LEU A 97 2.73 -14.55 9.11
CA LEU A 97 3.49 -15.20 10.16
C LEU A 97 3.64 -16.69 9.80
N ASP A 98 4.88 -17.20 9.77
CA ASP A 98 5.14 -18.61 9.49
C ASP A 98 5.21 -19.47 10.78
N GLN A 99 5.29 -20.79 10.61
CA GLN A 99 5.36 -21.76 11.72
C GLN A 99 6.65 -21.67 12.55
N GLN A 100 7.68 -20.99 12.04
CA GLN A 100 8.94 -20.76 12.75
C GLN A 100 8.92 -19.42 13.51
N GLY A 101 7.82 -18.68 13.46
CA GLY A 101 7.66 -17.38 14.09
C GLY A 101 8.26 -16.23 13.27
N ASN A 102 8.52 -16.43 11.97
CA ASN A 102 9.00 -15.36 11.11
C ASN A 102 7.84 -14.52 10.57
N LEU A 103 8.03 -13.21 10.61
CA LEU A 103 7.12 -12.21 10.08
C LEU A 103 7.65 -11.69 8.74
N ALA A 104 6.75 -11.54 7.77
CA ALA A 104 7.06 -10.99 6.46
C ALA A 104 5.97 -10.04 5.99
N ALA A 105 6.37 -8.99 5.26
CA ALA A 105 5.48 -8.03 4.62
C ALA A 105 5.93 -7.74 3.19
N ALA A 106 4.97 -7.45 2.32
CA ALA A 106 5.19 -7.10 0.93
C ALA A 106 4.11 -6.13 0.45
N THR A 107 4.51 -5.00 -0.15
CA THR A 107 3.59 -4.00 -0.70
C THR A 107 4.01 -3.62 -2.11
N SER A 108 3.05 -3.47 -3.02
CA SER A 108 3.29 -3.10 -4.42
C SER A 108 2.21 -2.14 -4.92
N THR A 109 2.58 -1.19 -5.78
CA THR A 109 1.66 -0.16 -6.26
C THR A 109 2.02 0.34 -7.65
N GLY A 110 1.00 0.75 -8.42
CA GLY A 110 1.17 1.61 -9.59
C GLY A 110 1.37 3.09 -9.23
N GLY A 111 1.16 3.45 -7.96
CA GLY A 111 1.10 4.83 -7.48
C GLY A 111 -0.30 5.42 -7.64
N ILE A 112 -0.36 6.76 -7.71
CA ILE A 112 -1.62 7.50 -7.89
C ILE A 112 -1.82 7.86 -9.36
N THR A 113 -3.09 7.95 -9.79
CA THR A 113 -3.44 8.43 -11.13
C THR A 113 -2.99 9.88 -11.32
N ASN A 114 -2.53 10.20 -12.53
CA ASN A 114 -1.97 11.50 -12.91
C ASN A 114 -0.72 11.94 -12.12
N LYS A 115 0.02 11.01 -11.49
CA LYS A 115 1.27 11.33 -10.78
C LYS A 115 2.29 12.04 -11.69
N ARG A 116 3.03 12.99 -11.12
CA ARG A 116 4.20 13.59 -11.79
C ARG A 116 5.27 12.51 -12.01
N PHE A 117 6.03 12.66 -13.09
CA PHE A 117 7.15 11.78 -13.43
C PHE A 117 8.09 11.61 -12.24
N GLY A 118 8.50 10.37 -11.96
CA GLY A 118 9.44 10.07 -10.87
C GLY A 118 8.85 10.17 -9.45
N ARG A 119 7.58 10.52 -9.24
CA ARG A 119 6.96 10.52 -7.90
C ARG A 119 6.99 9.10 -7.32
N VAL A 120 7.52 9.00 -6.09
CA VAL A 120 7.58 7.77 -5.29
C VAL A 120 6.64 7.92 -4.09
N GLY A 121 5.78 6.92 -3.88
CA GLY A 121 4.90 6.83 -2.71
C GLY A 121 5.52 6.02 -1.58
N ASP A 122 4.71 5.65 -0.59
CA ASP A 122 5.09 4.94 0.63
C ASP A 122 5.44 3.46 0.42
N SER A 123 4.77 2.78 -0.51
CA SER A 123 4.88 1.31 -0.65
C SER A 123 6.31 0.77 -0.71
N PRO A 124 7.25 1.36 -1.48
CA PRO A 124 8.62 0.85 -1.56
C PRO A 124 9.52 1.36 -0.40
N ILE A 125 9.03 2.24 0.48
CA ILE A 125 9.81 2.86 1.56
C ILE A 125 9.60 2.05 2.86
N ILE A 126 10.69 1.42 3.33
CA ILE A 126 10.69 0.63 4.56
C ILE A 126 10.37 1.52 5.76
N GLY A 127 9.40 1.09 6.57
CA GLY A 127 8.90 1.86 7.72
C GLY A 127 7.85 2.92 7.36
N ALA A 128 7.57 3.17 6.08
CA ALA A 128 6.42 3.96 5.67
C ALA A 128 5.26 3.04 5.25
N GLY A 129 5.40 2.39 4.09
CA GLY A 129 4.34 1.54 3.51
C GLY A 129 4.55 0.03 3.69
N THR A 130 5.75 -0.39 4.08
CA THR A 130 6.10 -1.81 4.29
C THR A 130 7.04 -1.94 5.47
N LEU A 131 6.75 -2.86 6.39
CA LEU A 131 7.66 -3.21 7.48
C LEU A 131 7.41 -4.64 7.96
N ALA A 132 8.46 -5.36 8.32
CA ALA A 132 8.35 -6.61 9.07
C ALA A 132 9.49 -6.72 10.09
N GLU A 133 9.14 -7.04 11.33
CA GLU A 133 10.08 -7.18 12.43
C GLU A 133 9.70 -8.42 13.26
N ASN A 134 10.53 -9.47 13.20
CA ASN A 134 10.34 -10.69 13.99
C ASN A 134 10.19 -10.38 15.48
N GLY A 135 9.25 -11.04 16.14
CA GLY A 135 8.93 -10.81 17.55
C GLY A 135 8.12 -9.53 17.82
N ASN A 136 7.77 -8.77 16.79
CA ASN A 136 6.96 -7.56 16.88
C ASN A 136 5.76 -7.62 15.92
N VAL A 137 5.89 -7.08 14.70
CA VAL A 137 4.78 -6.92 13.75
C VAL A 137 5.23 -6.91 12.29
N ALA A 138 4.40 -7.41 11.38
CA ALA A 138 4.47 -7.18 9.94
C ALA A 138 3.29 -6.33 9.47
N ILE A 139 3.57 -5.32 8.66
CA ILE A 139 2.63 -4.28 8.24
C ILE A 139 2.79 -4.00 6.74
N SER A 140 1.64 -3.88 6.06
CA SER A 140 1.53 -3.41 4.69
C SER A 140 0.46 -2.32 4.61
N CYS A 141 0.80 -1.16 4.05
CA CYS A 141 -0.08 -0.01 3.99
C CYS A 141 -0.65 0.27 2.59
N THR A 142 -1.73 1.03 2.55
CA THR A 142 -2.34 1.60 1.35
C THR A 142 -2.94 2.96 1.67
N GLY A 143 -2.82 3.95 0.78
CA GLY A 143 -3.39 5.28 1.01
C GLY A 143 -2.59 6.43 0.40
N MET A 144 -2.69 7.59 1.05
CA MET A 144 -1.99 8.82 0.70
C MET A 144 -0.49 8.73 1.00
N GLY A 145 0.29 8.19 0.08
CA GLY A 145 1.71 7.90 0.29
C GLY A 145 2.54 9.04 0.90
N GLU A 146 2.25 10.31 0.58
CA GLU A 146 2.93 11.46 1.18
C GLU A 146 2.76 11.53 2.71
N TYR A 147 1.57 11.23 3.23
CA TYR A 147 1.34 11.20 4.68
C TYR A 147 1.96 9.97 5.31
N PHE A 148 1.84 8.81 4.68
CA PHE A 148 2.43 7.56 5.18
C PHE A 148 3.96 7.65 5.28
N ILE A 149 4.62 8.35 4.35
CA ILE A 149 6.05 8.66 4.44
C ILE A 149 6.33 9.65 5.57
N ARG A 150 5.63 10.80 5.60
CA ARG A 150 5.90 11.89 6.56
C ARG A 150 5.72 11.46 8.02
N TYR A 151 4.81 10.53 8.27
CA TYR A 151 4.50 10.01 9.60
C TYR A 151 5.12 8.63 9.86
N ALA A 152 5.89 8.09 8.92
CA ALA A 152 6.52 6.78 9.03
C ALA A 152 5.55 5.70 9.56
N VAL A 153 4.32 5.64 9.01
CA VAL A 153 3.16 4.96 9.64
C VAL A 153 3.48 3.53 10.09
N ALA A 154 4.05 2.69 9.23
CA ALA A 154 4.40 1.33 9.61
C ALA A 154 5.50 1.27 10.68
N GLY A 155 6.47 2.17 10.61
CA GLY A 155 7.55 2.31 11.59
C GLY A 155 7.05 2.80 12.95
N ASP A 156 6.10 3.73 12.98
CA ASP A 156 5.54 4.27 14.22
C ASP A 156 4.71 3.22 14.96
N ILE A 157 3.87 2.46 14.24
CA ILE A 157 3.13 1.33 14.82
C ILE A 157 4.09 0.30 15.43
N ALA A 158 5.13 -0.10 14.71
CA ALA A 158 6.13 -1.03 15.22
C ALA A 158 6.88 -0.44 16.44
N ALA A 159 7.20 0.85 16.43
CA ALA A 159 7.85 1.54 17.54
C ALA A 159 6.93 1.62 18.78
N ARG A 160 5.64 1.89 18.61
CA ARG A 160 4.63 1.90 19.67
C ARG A 160 4.52 0.53 20.34
N MET A 161 4.36 -0.53 19.56
CA MET A 161 4.35 -1.90 20.08
C MET A 161 5.67 -2.22 20.81
N ARG A 162 6.82 -1.82 20.24
CA ARG A 162 8.14 -2.08 20.82
C ARG A 162 8.39 -1.34 22.14
N TYR A 163 8.06 -0.04 22.19
CA TYR A 163 8.46 0.85 23.28
C TYR A 163 7.34 1.09 24.30
N LEU A 164 6.10 1.24 23.84
CA LEU A 164 4.93 1.46 24.70
C LEU A 164 4.24 0.16 25.10
N LYS A 165 4.60 -0.97 24.46
CA LYS A 165 3.99 -2.29 24.71
C LYS A 165 2.49 -2.32 24.40
N GLU A 166 2.06 -1.47 23.48
CA GLU A 166 0.72 -1.50 22.92
C GLU A 166 0.52 -2.82 22.14
N ASP A 167 -0.69 -3.38 22.20
CA ASP A 167 -1.08 -4.46 21.31
C ASP A 167 -1.29 -3.93 19.87
N VAL A 168 -1.30 -4.85 18.90
CA VAL A 168 -1.39 -4.50 17.47
C VAL A 168 -2.63 -3.69 17.12
N HIS A 169 -3.76 -3.95 17.79
CA HIS A 169 -5.01 -3.22 17.57
C HIS A 169 -4.86 -1.78 18.06
N THR A 170 -4.46 -1.58 19.32
CA THR A 170 -4.28 -0.26 19.93
C THR A 170 -3.28 0.60 19.15
N ALA A 171 -2.13 0.03 18.78
CA ALA A 171 -1.10 0.77 18.05
C ALA A 171 -1.59 1.21 16.65
N CYS A 172 -2.26 0.30 15.92
CA CYS A 172 -2.79 0.62 14.59
C CYS A 172 -3.91 1.67 14.64
N GLU A 173 -4.88 1.53 15.55
CA GLU A 173 -5.99 2.49 15.66
C GLU A 173 -5.50 3.87 16.10
N THR A 174 -4.53 3.95 17.01
CA THR A 174 -3.96 5.23 17.46
C THR A 174 -3.32 5.99 16.30
N VAL A 175 -2.56 5.29 15.44
CA VAL A 175 -1.91 5.92 14.29
C VAL A 175 -2.92 6.26 13.18
N VAL A 176 -3.80 5.32 12.81
CA VAL A 176 -4.69 5.47 11.64
C VAL A 176 -5.90 6.36 11.95
N GLN A 177 -6.62 6.13 13.06
CA GLN A 177 -7.78 6.95 13.43
C GLN A 177 -7.42 8.22 14.18
N GLY A 178 -6.27 8.24 14.84
CA GLY A 178 -5.78 9.41 15.58
C GLY A 178 -4.90 10.29 14.70
N GLU A 179 -3.60 10.03 14.73
CA GLU A 179 -2.58 10.94 14.19
C GLU A 179 -2.76 11.21 12.70
N LEU A 180 -2.85 10.14 11.89
CA LEU A 180 -2.97 10.24 10.44
C LEU A 180 -4.26 10.98 10.02
N LYS A 181 -5.38 10.62 10.64
CA LYS A 181 -6.69 11.25 10.38
C LYS A 181 -6.70 12.73 10.78
N SER A 182 -6.08 13.07 11.92
CA SER A 182 -6.05 14.45 12.44
C SER A 182 -5.35 15.43 11.51
N VAL A 183 -4.45 14.93 10.67
CA VAL A 183 -3.70 15.73 9.70
C VAL A 183 -4.23 15.60 8.27
N GLY A 184 -5.40 14.98 8.09
CA GLY A 184 -6.05 14.80 6.80
C GLY A 184 -5.43 13.70 5.93
N GLY A 185 -4.62 12.81 6.52
CA GLY A 185 -4.11 11.63 5.84
C GLY A 185 -5.17 10.54 5.77
N GLU A 186 -5.34 9.95 4.58
CA GLU A 186 -6.34 8.92 4.32
C GLU A 186 -5.68 7.60 3.88
N GLY A 187 -6.20 6.48 4.35
CA GLY A 187 -5.77 5.15 3.93
C GLY A 187 -6.10 4.06 4.96
N GLY A 188 -5.35 2.97 4.86
CA GLY A 188 -5.42 1.85 5.78
C GLY A 188 -4.20 0.95 5.71
N LEU A 189 -4.23 -0.11 6.50
CA LEU A 189 -3.17 -1.10 6.59
C LEU A 189 -3.71 -2.44 7.05
N ILE A 190 -2.94 -3.47 6.74
CA ILE A 190 -3.06 -4.80 7.31
C ILE A 190 -1.85 -5.05 8.21
N ALA A 191 -2.07 -5.68 9.36
CA ALA A 191 -1.03 -6.03 10.31
C ALA A 191 -1.21 -7.45 10.86
N ILE A 192 -0.09 -8.13 11.11
CA ILE A 192 -0.03 -9.36 11.90
C ILE A 192 1.12 -9.25 12.91
N ASP A 193 0.83 -9.49 14.18
CA ASP A 193 1.87 -9.51 15.22
C ASP A 193 2.54 -10.88 15.38
N ALA A 194 3.55 -10.93 16.26
CA ALA A 194 4.31 -12.15 16.53
C ALA A 194 3.50 -13.25 17.24
N GLN A 195 2.32 -12.93 17.79
CA GLN A 195 1.40 -13.90 18.37
C GLN A 195 0.49 -14.47 17.28
N GLY A 196 0.34 -13.77 16.16
CA GLY A 196 -0.55 -14.11 15.05
C GLY A 196 -1.90 -13.42 15.16
N ASP A 197 -1.99 -12.30 15.88
CA ASP A 197 -3.20 -11.47 15.93
C ASP A 197 -3.23 -10.60 14.67
N LEU A 198 -4.33 -10.73 13.93
CA LEU A 198 -4.58 -9.96 12.71
C LEU A 198 -5.32 -8.69 13.06
N HIS A 199 -4.89 -7.58 12.47
CA HIS A 199 -5.63 -6.33 12.54
C HIS A 199 -5.72 -5.63 11.20
N PHE A 200 -6.88 -5.03 10.94
CA PHE A 200 -7.15 -4.21 9.77
C PHE A 200 -7.60 -2.84 10.24
N ALA A 201 -6.76 -1.82 10.04
CA ALA A 201 -7.07 -0.44 10.39
C ALA A 201 -7.25 0.39 9.12
N MET A 202 -8.29 1.23 9.07
CA MET A 202 -8.48 2.17 7.96
C MET A 202 -9.34 3.36 8.35
N ASN A 203 -9.03 4.52 7.79
CA ASN A 203 -9.82 5.74 7.93
C ASN A 203 -10.42 6.23 6.59
N SER A 204 -10.24 5.46 5.51
CA SER A 204 -10.93 5.59 4.22
C SER A 204 -12.33 4.97 4.25
N SER A 205 -13.16 5.22 3.23
CA SER A 205 -14.51 4.63 3.14
C SER A 205 -14.50 3.10 2.96
N GLY A 206 -13.40 2.55 2.44
CA GLY A 206 -13.18 1.12 2.41
C GLY A 206 -11.75 0.73 2.02
N MET A 207 -11.45 -0.55 2.21
CA MET A 207 -10.20 -1.22 1.86
C MET A 207 -10.52 -2.67 1.55
N TYR A 208 -10.21 -3.09 0.31
CA TYR A 208 -10.24 -4.50 -0.08
C TYR A 208 -9.28 -5.28 0.80
N ARG A 209 -9.81 -6.20 1.61
CA ARG A 209 -9.01 -6.97 2.57
C ARG A 209 -9.54 -8.38 2.75
N ALA A 210 -8.63 -9.29 3.04
CA ALA A 210 -8.92 -10.66 3.41
C ALA A 210 -7.85 -11.17 4.37
N GLY A 211 -8.19 -12.18 5.16
CA GLY A 211 -7.25 -12.81 6.09
C GLY A 211 -7.71 -14.18 6.56
N ILE A 212 -6.76 -14.99 7.03
CA ILE A 212 -7.00 -16.25 7.73
C ILE A 212 -6.31 -16.12 9.08
N ASP A 213 -7.08 -16.17 10.16
CA ASP A 213 -6.51 -16.07 11.51
C ASP A 213 -5.82 -17.37 11.97
N ARG A 214 -5.21 -17.33 13.15
CA ARG A 214 -4.54 -18.49 13.76
C ARG A 214 -5.48 -19.68 14.07
N HIS A 215 -6.80 -19.46 14.04
CA HIS A 215 -7.82 -20.49 14.22
C HIS A 215 -8.32 -21.06 12.88
N GLY A 216 -7.78 -20.59 11.75
CA GLY A 216 -8.19 -20.98 10.41
C GLY A 216 -9.47 -20.30 9.94
N GLN A 217 -9.94 -19.25 10.63
CA GLN A 217 -11.13 -18.51 10.23
C GLN A 217 -10.78 -17.55 9.09
N PHE A 218 -11.43 -17.75 7.95
CA PHE A 218 -11.29 -16.90 6.78
C PHE A 218 -12.27 -15.74 6.82
N SER A 219 -11.80 -14.54 6.46
CA SER A 219 -12.63 -13.35 6.32
C SER A 219 -12.27 -12.57 5.06
N VAL A 220 -13.29 -11.93 4.46
CA VAL A 220 -13.17 -10.99 3.33
C VAL A 220 -14.08 -9.81 3.62
N LYS A 221 -13.55 -8.59 3.48
CA LYS A 221 -14.28 -7.35 3.77
C LYS A 221 -13.85 -6.25 2.81
N ILE A 222 -14.71 -5.26 2.61
CA ILE A 222 -14.44 -4.10 1.74
C ILE A 222 -14.69 -2.81 2.49
N TYR A 223 -15.81 -2.67 3.18
CA TYR A 223 -16.24 -1.42 3.80
C TYR A 223 -15.84 -1.36 5.29
N ALA A 224 -15.93 -0.16 5.86
CA ALA A 224 -15.53 0.14 7.24
C ALA A 224 -16.53 -0.34 8.30
N ASP A 225 -17.78 -0.48 7.92
CA ASP A 225 -18.89 -0.92 8.75
C ASP A 225 -19.06 -2.46 8.78
N GLU A 226 -18.18 -3.21 8.10
CA GLU A 226 -18.14 -4.68 8.05
C GLU A 226 -17.19 -5.33 9.07
#